data_AF-A0AAV5XR42-F1
#
_entry.id   AF-A0AAV5XR42-F1
#
_cell.length_a   1.000
_cell.length_b   1.000
_cell.length_c   1.000
_cell.angle_alpha   90.00
_cell.angle_beta   90.00
_cell.angle_gamma   90.00
#
_symmetry.space_group_name_H-M   'P 1'
#
loop_
_entity.id
_entity.type
_entity.pdbx_description
1 polymer ?
#
loop_
_entity_poly.entity_id
_entity_poly.type
_entity_poly.pdbx_seq_one_letter_code
_entity_poly.pdbx_strand_id
1 'polypeptide(L)'
;MKPRPRWGRLYAILPPTVAAFALIDRSGLAPALRIALGGGTAGVAFGAMAWWVRANRAALDQVDWCACARSTITVRLIASRPPQRPRDAEKVAVVTSVLR
;
A
#
# COMPACT_ATOMS: atom_id res chain seq x y z
N MET A 1 -3.75 -12.62 7.89
CA MET A 1 -2.47 -12.79 7.15
C MET A 1 -2.03 -11.44 6.62
N LYS A 2 -0.75 -11.06 6.75
CA LYS A 2 -0.24 -9.77 6.24
C LYS A 2 -0.15 -9.83 4.71
N PRO A 3 -0.85 -8.96 3.95
CA PRO A 3 -0.77 -8.98 2.49
C PRO A 3 0.66 -8.62 2.07
N ARG A 4 1.36 -9.54 1.41
CA ARG A 4 2.71 -9.31 0.86
C ARG A 4 2.63 -9.16 -0.65
N PRO A 5 3.21 -8.09 -1.23
CA PRO A 5 3.22 -7.90 -2.67
C PRO A 5 3.96 -9.06 -3.35
N ARG A 6 3.34 -9.63 -4.38
CA ARG A 6 3.89 -10.77 -5.12
C ARG A 6 4.82 -10.29 -6.23
N TRP A 7 5.97 -9.72 -5.86
CA TRP A 7 6.96 -9.18 -6.79
C TRP A 7 7.41 -10.17 -7.86
N GLY A 8 7.54 -11.46 -7.50
CA GLY A 8 7.89 -12.51 -8.46
C GLY A 8 6.94 -12.60 -9.65
N ARG A 9 5.63 -12.33 -9.48
CA ARG A 9 4.68 -12.31 -10.60
C ARG A 9 4.89 -11.14 -11.55
N LEU A 10 5.31 -9.99 -11.02
CA LEU A 10 5.64 -8.83 -11.85
C LEU A 10 6.89 -9.13 -12.69
N TYR A 11 7.94 -9.66 -12.06
CA TYR A 11 9.17 -10.03 -12.75
C TYR A 11 8.97 -11.16 -13.77
N ALA A 12 8.02 -12.08 -13.52
CA ALA A 12 7.69 -13.14 -14.46
C ALA A 12 7.06 -12.64 -15.77
N ILE A 13 6.56 -11.40 -15.84
CA ILE A 13 6.00 -10.82 -17.08
C ILE A 13 7.11 -10.45 -18.07
N LEU A 14 8.29 -10.05 -17.57
CA LEU A 14 9.35 -9.49 -18.40
C LEU A 14 9.99 -10.52 -19.35
N PRO A 15 10.45 -11.71 -18.90
CA PRO A 15 11.05 -12.70 -19.80
C PRO A 15 10.16 -13.12 -20.98
N PRO A 16 8.87 -13.47 -20.81
CA PRO A 16 8.03 -13.86 -21.94
C PRO A 16 7.74 -12.69 -22.87
N THR A 17 7.64 -11.46 -22.36
CA THR A 17 7.47 -10.26 -23.20
C THR A 17 8.68 -10.06 -24.11
N VAL A 18 9.90 -10.14 -23.54
CA VAL A 18 11.15 -10.03 -24.31
C VAL A 18 11.28 -11.16 -25.33
N ALA A 19 10.98 -12.40 -24.91
CA ALA A 19 11.02 -13.56 -25.80
C ALA A 19 10.04 -13.42 -26.97
N ALA A 20 8.82 -12.92 -26.72
CA ALA A 20 7.82 -12.67 -27.75
C ALA A 20 8.29 -11.64 -28.78
N PHE A 21 8.85 -10.51 -28.34
CA PHE A 21 9.43 -9.52 -29.27
C PHE A 21 10.59 -10.10 -30.08
N ALA A 22 11.49 -10.87 -29.46
CA ALA A 22 12.60 -11.50 -30.16
C ALA A 22 12.13 -12.52 -31.22
N LEU A 23 11.05 -13.27 -30.94
CA LEU A 23 10.43 -14.18 -31.90
C LEU A 23 9.77 -13.42 -33.06
N ILE A 24 9.02 -12.36 -32.77
CA ILE A 24 8.36 -11.53 -33.78
C ILE A 24 9.41 -10.93 -34.73
N ASP A 25 10.53 -10.45 -34.23
CA ASP A 25 11.58 -9.87 -35.08
C ASP A 25 12.32 -10.89 -35.94
N ARG A 26 12.45 -12.14 -35.48
CA ARG A 26 13.12 -13.21 -36.23
C ARG A 26 12.21 -14.00 -37.17
N SER A 27 10.90 -13.82 -37.07
CA SER A 27 9.91 -14.66 -37.74
C SER A 27 9.70 -14.37 -39.24
N GLY A 28 10.29 -13.30 -39.80
CA GLY A 28 10.11 -12.94 -41.21
C GLY A 28 8.67 -12.61 -41.60
N LEU A 29 7.80 -12.34 -40.61
CA LEU A 29 6.37 -12.10 -40.82
C LEU A 29 6.11 -10.85 -41.66
N ALA A 30 4.98 -10.85 -42.35
CA ALA A 30 4.49 -9.69 -43.08
C ALA A 30 4.41 -8.44 -42.17
N PRO A 31 4.69 -7.23 -42.68
CA PRO A 31 4.78 -6.02 -41.86
C PRO A 31 3.54 -5.76 -41.00
N ALA A 32 2.34 -5.93 -41.56
CA ALA A 32 1.08 -5.74 -40.84
C ALA A 32 0.92 -6.71 -39.66
N LEU A 33 1.32 -7.97 -39.84
CA LEU A 33 1.22 -9.00 -38.80
C LEU A 33 2.27 -8.78 -37.69
N ARG A 34 3.48 -8.31 -38.03
CA ARG A 34 4.48 -7.90 -37.04
C ARG A 34 3.97 -6.76 -36.16
N ILE A 35 3.35 -5.74 -36.75
CA ILE A 35 2.77 -4.61 -36.02
C ILE A 35 1.63 -5.09 -35.12
N ALA A 36 0.72 -5.91 -35.64
CA ALA A 36 -0.39 -6.45 -34.86
C ALA A 36 0.09 -7.29 -33.66
N LEU A 37 1.06 -8.18 -33.87
CA LEU A 37 1.63 -9.01 -32.79
C LEU A 37 2.44 -8.19 -31.79
N GLY A 38 3.21 -7.20 -32.25
CA GLY A 38 3.96 -6.30 -31.37
C GLY A 38 3.02 -5.48 -30.48
N GLY A 39 1.98 -4.89 -31.09
CA GLY A 39 0.94 -4.17 -30.35
C GLY A 39 0.18 -5.07 -29.38
N GLY A 40 -0.21 -6.27 -29.81
CA GLY A 40 -0.87 -7.26 -28.96
C GLY A 40 0.00 -7.69 -27.77
N THR A 41 1.28 -7.97 -28.02
CA THR A 41 2.26 -8.33 -26.99
C THR A 41 2.41 -7.21 -25.96
N ALA A 42 2.55 -5.97 -26.41
CA ALA A 42 2.59 -4.81 -25.53
C ALA A 42 1.29 -4.69 -24.70
N GLY A 43 0.13 -4.81 -25.34
CA GLY A 43 -1.18 -4.76 -24.69
C GLY A 43 -1.34 -5.82 -23.59
N VAL A 44 -0.92 -7.06 -23.87
CA VAL A 44 -0.93 -8.15 -22.88
C VAL A 44 0.01 -7.85 -21.71
N ALA A 45 1.21 -7.35 -21.97
CA ALA A 45 2.17 -7.00 -20.92
C ALA A 45 1.62 -5.90 -19.99
N PHE A 46 1.09 -4.82 -20.56
CA PHE A 46 0.46 -3.74 -19.78
C PHE A 46 -0.79 -4.21 -19.03
N GLY A 47 -1.62 -5.06 -19.66
CA GLY A 47 -2.78 -5.66 -19.01
C GLY A 47 -2.39 -6.52 -17.81
N ALA A 48 -1.35 -7.34 -17.95
CA ALA A 48 -0.82 -8.16 -16.86
C ALA A 48 -0.26 -7.31 -15.71
N MET A 49 0.45 -6.22 -16.02
CA MET A 49 0.93 -5.26 -15.01
C MET A 49 -0.23 -4.56 -14.29
N ALA A 50 -1.23 -4.08 -15.02
CA ALA A 50 -2.41 -3.42 -14.45
C ALA A 50 -3.21 -4.37 -13.56
N TRP A 51 -3.38 -5.62 -13.99
CA TRP A 51 -4.01 -6.66 -13.18
C TRP A 51 -3.18 -6.98 -11.92
N TRP A 52 -1.86 -7.06 -12.04
CA TRP A 52 -0.97 -7.24 -10.89
C TRP A 52 -1.11 -6.11 -9.88
N VAL A 53 -1.14 -4.85 -10.31
CA VAL A 53 -1.35 -3.69 -9.42
C VAL A 53 -2.69 -3.81 -8.71
N ARG A 54 -3.76 -4.10 -9.45
CA ARG A 54 -5.10 -4.29 -8.86
C ARG A 54 -5.13 -5.42 -7.83
N ALA A 55 -4.52 -6.56 -8.14
CA ALA A 55 -4.47 -7.72 -7.26
C ALA A 55 -3.60 -7.49 -6.00
N ASN A 56 -2.63 -6.58 -6.06
CA ASN A 56 -1.72 -6.30 -4.94
C ASN A 56 -2.01 -4.95 -4.26
N ARG A 57 -3.09 -4.24 -4.59
CA ARG A 57 -3.39 -2.88 -4.08
C ARG A 57 -3.30 -2.76 -2.57
N ALA A 58 -3.94 -3.67 -1.82
CA ALA A 58 -3.89 -3.66 -0.36
C ALA A 58 -2.50 -3.97 0.21
N ALA A 59 -1.70 -4.78 -0.50
CA ALA A 59 -0.33 -5.07 -0.12
C ALA A 59 0.60 -3.88 -0.38
N LEU A 60 0.37 -3.15 -1.47
CA LEU A 60 1.10 -1.92 -1.80
C LEU A 60 0.78 -0.81 -0.81
N ASP A 61 -0.50 -0.58 -0.50
CA ASP A 61 -0.94 0.40 0.49
C ASP A 61 -0.33 0.14 1.88
N GLN A 62 -0.25 -1.14 2.28
CA GLN A 62 0.41 -1.52 3.53
C GLN A 62 1.93 -1.24 3.52
N VAL A 63 2.60 -1.43 2.37
CA VAL A 63 4.03 -1.12 2.22
C VAL A 63 4.26 0.38 2.27
N ASP A 64 3.42 1.16 1.58
CA ASP A 64 3.47 2.62 1.58
C ASP A 64 3.20 3.18 2.98
N TRP A 65 2.20 2.63 3.68
CA TRP A 65 1.93 2.96 5.07
C TRP A 65 3.12 2.65 5.97
N CYS A 66 3.74 1.47 5.85
CA CYS A 66 4.91 1.12 6.66
C CYS A 66 6.13 2.01 6.34
N ALA A 67 6.31 2.41 5.08
CA ALA A 67 7.35 3.37 4.71
C ALA A 67 7.10 4.75 5.32
N CYS A 68 5.85 5.23 5.27
CA CYS A 68 5.43 6.54 5.77
C CYS A 68 5.35 6.62 7.30
N ALA A 69 4.84 5.57 7.97
CA ALA A 69 4.80 5.48 9.43
C ALA A 69 6.20 5.36 10.05
N ARG A 70 7.17 4.84 9.28
CA ARG A 70 8.59 4.85 9.69
C ARG A 70 9.17 6.26 9.71
N SER A 71 8.69 7.17 8.86
CA SER A 71 9.17 8.56 8.82
C SER A 71 8.46 9.49 9.82
N THR A 72 7.21 9.18 10.22
CA THR A 72 6.42 10.10 11.05
C THR A 72 5.63 9.34 12.12
N ILE A 73 6.01 9.53 13.38
CA ILE A 73 5.27 9.03 14.55
C ILE A 73 4.53 10.20 15.20
N THR A 74 3.22 10.28 15.02
CA THR A 74 2.37 11.25 15.73
C THR A 74 1.86 10.64 17.03
N VAL A 75 2.50 10.99 18.15
CA VAL A 75 2.02 10.60 19.48
C VAL A 75 1.01 11.64 19.96
N ARG A 76 -0.26 11.24 20.13
CA ARG A 76 -1.26 12.07 20.83
C ARG A 76 -1.45 11.54 22.24
N LEU A 77 -0.94 12.29 23.21
CA LEU A 77 -1.27 12.08 24.62
C LEU A 77 -2.73 12.51 24.84
N ILE A 78 -3.61 11.54 25.04
CA ILE A 78 -4.97 11.80 25.52
C ILE A 78 -4.87 11.76 27.04
N ALA A 79 -4.95 12.93 27.67
CA ALA A 79 -5.02 13.03 29.12
C ALA A 79 -6.33 12.37 29.58
N SER A 80 -6.22 11.16 30.11
CA SER A 80 -7.31 10.53 30.83
C SER A 80 -7.54 11.31 32.13
N ARG A 81 -8.59 12.13 32.19
CA ARG A 81 -9.04 12.68 33.46
C ARG A 81 -9.58 11.52 34.30
N PRO A 82 -8.98 11.22 35.48
CA PRO A 82 -9.58 10.24 36.37
C PRO A 82 -10.98 10.75 36.77
N PRO A 83 -11.98 9.86 36.87
CA PRO A 83 -13.27 10.25 37.44
C PRO A 83 -13.01 10.81 38.85
N GLN A 84 -13.37 12.08 39.08
CA GLN A 84 -13.32 12.67 40.40
C GLN A 84 -14.20 11.85 41.32
N ARG A 85 -13.57 11.13 42.25
CA ARG A 85 -14.29 10.41 43.29
C ARG A 85 -15.00 11.47 44.15
N PRO A 86 -16.32 11.32 44.41
CA PRO A 86 -17.09 12.33 45.16
C PRO A 86 -16.55 12.61 46.57
N ARG A 87 -15.66 11.76 47.10
CA ARG A 87 -15.03 11.93 48.42
C ARG A 87 -13.97 13.03 48.49
N ASP A 88 -13.45 13.49 47.36
CA ASP A 88 -12.42 14.54 47.32
C ASP A 88 -13.00 15.96 47.16
N ALA A 89 -14.26 16.08 46.70
CA ALA A 89 -14.99 17.36 46.64
C ALA A 89 -15.35 17.88 48.04
N GLU A 90 -15.62 16.97 48.98
CA GLU A 90 -15.91 17.32 50.38
C GLU A 90 -14.69 17.90 51.10
N LYS A 91 -13.48 17.37 50.84
CA LYS A 91 -12.25 17.90 51.46
C LYS A 91 -11.89 19.30 50.97
N VAL A 92 -12.11 19.61 49.69
CA VAL A 92 -11.80 20.94 49.15
C VAL A 92 -12.79 22.00 49.67
N ALA A 93 -14.08 21.66 49.82
CA ALA A 93 -15.05 22.56 50.42
C ALA A 93 -14.71 22.90 51.88
N VAL A 94 -14.28 21.90 52.67
CA VAL A 94 -13.90 22.09 54.08
C VAL A 94 -12.61 22.91 54.24
N VAL A 95 -11.59 22.69 53.41
CA VAL A 95 -10.35 23.48 53.48
C VAL A 95 -10.60 24.95 53.12
N THR A 96 -11.52 25.22 52.19
CA THR A 96 -11.85 26.60 51.79
C THR A 96 -12.73 27.33 52.83
N SER A 97 -13.48 26.60 53.67
CA SER A 97 -14.28 27.19 54.75
C SER A 97 -13.53 27.41 56.07
N VAL A 98 -12.40 26.72 56.29
CA VAL A 98 -11.57 26.86 57.51
C VAL A 98 -10.59 28.06 57.40
N LEU A 99 -10.41 28.62 56.20
CA LEU A 99 -9.53 29.76 55.94
C LEU A 99 -10.26 31.12 55.86
N ARG A 100 -11.54 31.19 56.23
CA ARG A 100 -12.31 32.44 56.30
C ARG A 100 -12.60 32.84 57.74
#